data_AF-A0A8D5G0R3-F1
#
_entry.id   AF-A0A8D5G0R3-F1
#
_cell.length_a   1.000
_cell.length_b   1.000
_cell.length_c   1.000
_cell.angle_alpha   90.00
_cell.angle_beta   90.00
_cell.angle_gamma   90.00
#
_symmetry.space_group_name_H-M   'P 1'
#
loop_
_entity.id
_entity.type
_entity.pdbx_description
1 polymer ?
#
loop_
_entity_poly.entity_id
_entity_poly.type
_entity_poly.pdbx_seq_one_letter_code
_entity_poly.pdbx_strand_id
1 'polypeptide(L)'
;MTYLALMFVFGVWVLQQLPELPSVYWALLLVPCLFLSFLFQRTSRPYSLFFKNTFLLLAAFAAGFFWASSYAHHSLVDALPSDWQGKNIQIIGVVASMPQQLERSDRFEFDVERVLTQDDARNQAVKVPTHISLAQYSTEFGSNAPAEKPTSLFHAGERWKLTVRLKQPHGTANPHGFDFEMWALEHNIRATGYVRKDDDNQKLSNFVMRPAYIVEAVREDIRARMQRVLANQPYESVLRALAIGDESGISQSDWQIFLKTGTNHLMSIW
;
A
#
# COMPACT_ATOMS: atom_id res chain seq x y z
N MET A 1 3.38 -30.34 -18.28
CA MET A 1 3.67 -28.94 -17.90
C MET A 1 2.44 -28.23 -17.34
N THR A 2 1.28 -28.31 -18.00
CA THR A 2 0.01 -27.72 -17.50
C THR A 2 -0.39 -28.19 -16.10
N TYR A 3 -0.34 -29.49 -15.79
CA TYR A 3 -0.72 -30.00 -14.47
C TYR A 3 0.18 -29.54 -13.32
N LEU A 4 1.47 -29.31 -13.58
CA LEU A 4 2.39 -28.80 -12.56
C LEU A 4 2.09 -27.32 -12.26
N ALA A 5 1.81 -26.52 -13.30
CA ALA A 5 1.41 -25.13 -13.14
C ALA A 5 0.07 -25.02 -12.38
N LEU A 6 -0.91 -25.87 -12.69
CA LEU A 6 -2.19 -25.92 -11.97
C LEU A 6 -2.00 -26.26 -10.49
N MET A 7 -1.15 -27.24 -10.16
CA MET A 7 -0.87 -27.60 -8.76
C MET A 7 -0.11 -26.50 -8.02
N PHE A 8 0.81 -25.82 -8.69
CA PHE A 8 1.49 -24.65 -8.12
C PHE A 8 0.49 -23.54 -7.76
N VAL A 9 -0.38 -23.15 -8.70
CA VAL A 9 -1.43 -22.15 -8.47
C VAL A 9 -2.40 -22.60 -7.38
N PHE A 10 -2.76 -23.89 -7.35
CA PHE A 10 -3.59 -24.45 -6.29
C PHE A 10 -2.94 -24.36 -4.91
N GLY A 11 -1.62 -24.55 -4.81
CA GLY A 11 -0.85 -24.33 -3.58
C GLY A 11 -0.89 -22.89 -3.09
N VAL A 12 -0.77 -21.92 -4.02
CA VAL A 12 -0.92 -20.49 -3.70
C VAL A 12 -2.34 -20.19 -3.20
N TRP A 13 -3.36 -20.71 -3.88
CA TRP A 13 -4.76 -20.50 -3.53
C TRP A 13 -5.10 -21.06 -2.14
N VAL A 14 -4.62 -22.27 -1.80
CA VAL A 14 -4.85 -22.87 -0.47
C VAL A 14 -4.24 -22.02 0.64
N LEU A 15 -3.05 -21.44 0.43
CA LEU A 15 -2.44 -20.56 1.43
C LEU A 15 -3.29 -19.32 1.68
N GLN A 16 -3.89 -18.73 0.64
CA GLN A 16 -4.73 -17.54 0.76
C GLN A 16 -6.04 -17.79 1.54
N GLN A 17 -6.45 -19.05 1.70
CA GLN A 17 -7.60 -19.42 2.53
C GLN A 17 -7.26 -19.59 4.01
N LEU A 18 -5.97 -19.59 4.37
CA LEU A 18 -5.55 -19.75 5.77
C LEU A 18 -5.59 -18.41 6.51
N PRO A 19 -6.16 -18.37 7.73
CA PRO A 19 -6.22 -17.15 8.54
C PRO A 19 -4.87 -16.77 9.14
N GLU A 20 -3.95 -17.73 9.27
CA GLU A 20 -2.61 -17.53 9.81
C GLU A 20 -1.55 -18.10 8.89
N LEU A 21 -0.41 -17.42 8.80
CA LEU A 21 0.71 -17.91 8.01
C LEU A 21 1.35 -19.13 8.70
N PRO A 22 1.50 -20.25 7.98
CA PRO A 22 2.19 -21.42 8.49
C PRO A 22 3.66 -21.07 8.74
N SER A 23 4.24 -21.67 9.76
CA SER A 23 5.65 -21.49 10.09
C SER A 23 6.57 -21.86 8.91
N VAL A 24 7.67 -21.12 8.74
CA VAL A 24 8.68 -21.37 7.69
C VAL A 24 9.22 -22.80 7.74
N TYR A 25 9.22 -23.44 8.92
CA TYR A 25 9.67 -24.83 9.08
C TYR A 25 8.86 -25.85 8.27
N TRP A 26 7.59 -25.55 7.93
CA TRP A 26 6.79 -26.43 7.08
C TRP A 26 7.40 -26.60 5.68
N ALA A 27 8.23 -25.64 5.22
CA ALA A 27 8.94 -25.73 3.94
C ALA A 27 9.88 -26.94 3.84
N LEU A 28 10.27 -27.52 4.99
CA LEU A 28 11.05 -28.76 5.05
C LEU A 28 10.30 -29.96 4.42
N LEU A 29 8.97 -29.91 4.29
CA LEU A 29 8.18 -30.93 3.59
C LEU A 29 8.48 -31.02 2.09
N LEU A 30 9.12 -30.01 1.49
CA LEU A 30 9.61 -30.09 0.10
C LEU A 30 10.71 -31.14 -0.08
N VAL A 31 11.58 -31.29 0.92
CA VAL A 31 12.73 -32.20 0.89
C VAL A 31 12.32 -33.67 0.72
N PRO A 32 11.41 -34.24 1.53
CA PRO A 32 10.97 -35.62 1.36
C PRO A 32 10.19 -35.83 0.05
N CYS A 33 9.39 -34.86 -0.42
CA CYS A 33 8.65 -34.97 -1.68
C CYS A 33 9.59 -35.08 -2.89
N LEU A 34 10.64 -34.26 -2.93
CA LEU A 34 11.66 -34.31 -3.98
C LEU A 34 12.51 -35.58 -3.87
N PHE A 35 12.88 -35.98 -2.65
CA PHE A 35 13.65 -37.21 -2.41
C PHE A 35 12.90 -38.48 -2.83
N LEU A 36 11.60 -38.57 -2.51
CA LEU A 36 10.76 -39.69 -2.94
C LEU A 36 10.59 -39.70 -4.47
N SER A 37 10.38 -38.54 -5.11
CA SER A 37 10.35 -38.45 -6.57
C SER A 37 11.64 -38.97 -7.22
N PHE A 38 12.80 -38.63 -6.64
CA PHE A 38 14.11 -39.09 -7.10
C PHE A 38 14.32 -40.60 -6.90
N LEU A 39 13.90 -41.17 -5.76
CA LEU A 39 13.96 -42.62 -5.51
C LEU A 39 13.12 -43.42 -6.52
N PHE A 40 11.91 -42.95 -6.82
CA PHE A 40 11.02 -43.57 -7.81
C PHE A 40 11.49 -43.33 -9.26
N GLN A 41 12.43 -42.43 -9.51
CA GLN A 41 13.07 -42.28 -10.82
C GLN A 41 14.06 -43.44 -11.12
N ARG A 42 14.58 -44.10 -10.08
CA ARG A 42 15.59 -45.17 -10.21
C ARG A 42 15.00 -46.56 -10.44
N THR A 43 13.68 -46.72 -10.32
CA THR A 43 13.00 -48.02 -10.40
C THR A 43 12.19 -48.14 -11.69
N SER A 44 12.50 -49.10 -12.56
CA SER A 44 11.91 -49.26 -13.90
C SER A 44 10.50 -49.91 -13.92
N ARG A 45 9.75 -49.88 -12.81
CA ARG A 45 8.41 -50.49 -12.73
C ARG A 45 7.32 -49.48 -13.13
N PRO A 46 6.21 -49.92 -13.75
CA PRO A 46 5.13 -49.03 -14.19
C PRO A 46 4.50 -48.23 -13.02
N TYR A 47 4.40 -48.84 -11.83
CA TYR A 47 3.96 -48.15 -10.61
C TYR A 47 4.88 -46.98 -10.21
N SER A 48 6.17 -47.06 -10.55
CA SER A 48 7.16 -46.03 -10.24
C SER A 48 6.90 -44.72 -11.00
N LEU A 49 6.39 -44.80 -12.23
CA LEU A 49 5.99 -43.63 -13.00
C LEU A 49 4.76 -42.93 -12.40
N PHE A 50 3.79 -43.69 -11.89
CA PHE A 50 2.63 -43.15 -11.20
C PHE A 50 3.06 -42.41 -9.91
N PHE A 51 3.81 -43.07 -9.03
CA PHE A 51 4.30 -42.45 -7.80
C PHE A 51 5.19 -41.22 -8.08
N LYS A 52 6.10 -41.30 -9.06
CA LYS A 52 6.92 -40.16 -9.48
C LYS A 52 6.06 -38.95 -9.87
N ASN A 53 5.05 -39.14 -10.71
CA ASN A 53 4.17 -38.05 -11.14
C ASN A 53 3.36 -37.48 -9.98
N THR A 54 2.85 -38.32 -9.07
CA THR A 54 2.17 -37.86 -7.86
C THR A 54 3.09 -37.03 -6.96
N PHE A 55 4.32 -37.48 -6.70
CA PHE A 55 5.29 -36.73 -5.91
C PHE A 55 5.74 -35.43 -6.60
N LEU A 56 5.83 -35.39 -7.93
CA LEU A 56 6.10 -34.15 -8.67
C LEU A 56 4.95 -33.16 -8.57
N LEU A 57 3.70 -33.62 -8.62
CA LEU A 57 2.51 -32.77 -8.41
C LEU A 57 2.46 -32.22 -6.98
N LEU A 58 2.74 -33.08 -5.97
CA LEU A 58 2.85 -32.66 -4.57
C LEU A 58 4.00 -31.66 -4.35
N ALA A 59 5.15 -31.86 -5.01
CA ALA A 59 6.26 -30.93 -4.96
C ALA A 59 5.91 -29.58 -5.61
N ALA A 60 5.18 -29.58 -6.74
CA ALA A 60 4.70 -28.34 -7.37
C ALA A 60 3.70 -27.59 -6.49
N PHE A 61 2.77 -28.31 -5.86
CA PHE A 61 1.83 -27.75 -4.87
C PHE A 61 2.57 -27.12 -3.69
N ALA A 62 3.48 -27.87 -3.06
CA ALA A 62 4.26 -27.39 -1.94
C ALA A 62 5.14 -26.19 -2.36
N ALA A 63 5.72 -26.21 -3.57
CA ALA A 63 6.52 -25.09 -4.07
C ALA A 63 5.70 -23.81 -4.19
N GLY A 64 4.48 -23.89 -4.72
CA GLY A 64 3.56 -22.74 -4.78
C GLY A 64 3.17 -22.23 -3.39
N PHE A 65 2.80 -23.15 -2.51
CA PHE A 65 2.42 -22.84 -1.13
C PHE A 65 3.55 -22.14 -0.35
N PHE A 66 4.77 -22.67 -0.39
CA PHE A 66 5.90 -22.10 0.34
C PHE A 66 6.49 -20.85 -0.30
N TRP A 67 6.44 -20.73 -1.63
CA TRP A 67 6.79 -19.50 -2.31
C TRP A 67 5.88 -18.35 -1.87
N ALA A 68 4.56 -18.57 -1.88
CA ALA A 68 3.59 -17.57 -1.43
C ALA A 68 3.72 -17.28 0.08
N SER A 69 3.99 -18.30 0.90
CA SER A 69 4.21 -18.12 2.36
C SER A 69 5.45 -17.29 2.66
N SER A 70 6.56 -17.53 1.96
CA SER A 70 7.78 -16.74 2.08
C SER A 70 7.54 -15.28 1.66
N TYR A 71 6.85 -15.08 0.54
CA TYR A 71 6.49 -13.75 0.06
C TYR A 71 5.59 -12.99 1.04
N ALA A 72 4.58 -13.67 1.61
CA ALA A 72 3.68 -13.11 2.61
C ALA A 72 4.43 -12.75 3.91
N HIS A 73 5.32 -13.63 4.39
CA HIS A 73 6.13 -13.35 5.57
C HIS A 73 7.03 -12.13 5.35
N HIS A 74 7.73 -12.05 4.22
CA HIS A 74 8.57 -10.90 3.88
C HIS A 74 7.74 -9.61 3.78
N SER A 75 6.53 -9.69 3.21
CA SER A 75 5.64 -8.54 3.06
C SER A 75 5.07 -8.03 4.39
N LEU A 76 4.86 -8.91 5.38
CA LEU A 76 4.28 -8.59 6.69
C LEU A 76 5.32 -8.26 7.77
N VAL A 77 6.59 -8.57 7.56
CA VAL A 77 7.68 -8.24 8.51
C VAL A 77 7.81 -6.73 8.72
N ASP A 78 7.50 -5.92 7.69
CA ASP A 78 7.51 -4.47 7.80
C ASP A 78 6.18 -3.95 8.34
N ALA A 79 5.98 -4.11 9.65
CA ALA A 79 4.80 -3.62 10.37
C ALA A 79 5.21 -2.74 11.56
N LEU A 80 4.39 -1.74 11.85
CA LEU A 80 4.53 -0.92 13.04
C LEU A 80 4.31 -1.79 14.30
N PRO A 81 5.24 -1.83 15.27
CA PRO A 81 5.04 -2.56 16.52
C PRO A 81 3.80 -2.06 17.27
N SER A 82 3.01 -2.97 17.85
CA SER A 82 1.80 -2.64 18.62
C SER A 82 2.07 -1.64 19.75
N ASP A 83 3.25 -1.75 20.38
CA ASP A 83 3.68 -0.88 21.48
C ASP A 83 3.79 0.60 21.08
N TRP A 84 3.94 0.87 19.79
CA TRP A 84 4.14 2.22 19.23
C TRP A 84 2.90 2.77 18.52
N GLN A 85 1.80 2.00 18.49
CA GLN A 85 0.53 2.50 18.00
C GLN A 85 0.00 3.63 18.89
N GLY A 86 -0.40 4.72 18.26
CA GLY A 86 -0.95 5.86 18.97
C GLY A 86 0.08 6.65 19.80
N LYS A 87 1.38 6.39 19.65
CA LYS A 87 2.43 7.24 20.25
C LYS A 87 2.92 8.27 19.25
N ASN A 88 3.45 9.37 19.77
CA ASN A 88 4.08 10.38 18.93
C ASN A 88 5.48 9.88 18.55
N ILE A 89 5.75 9.87 17.26
CA ILE A 89 7.03 9.43 16.70
C ILE A 89 7.53 10.57 15.82
N GLN A 90 8.76 11.02 16.09
CA GLN A 90 9.44 11.97 15.22
C GLN A 90 10.15 11.22 14.09
N ILE A 91 9.83 11.59 12.87
CA ILE A 91 10.37 10.99 11.65
C ILE A 91 10.89 12.07 10.70
N ILE A 92 11.87 11.70 9.89
CA ILE A 92 12.33 12.46 8.73
C ILE A 92 12.05 11.61 7.50
N GLY A 93 11.54 12.25 6.47
CA GLY A 93 11.22 11.57 5.23
C GLY A 93 10.76 12.52 4.15
N VAL A 94 10.28 11.96 3.04
CA VAL A 94 9.90 12.69 1.83
C VAL A 94 8.42 12.46 1.54
N VAL A 95 7.72 13.52 1.16
CA VAL A 95 6.34 13.41 0.63
C VAL A 95 6.40 12.67 -0.70
N ALA A 96 5.95 11.43 -0.71
CA ALA A 96 6.15 10.48 -1.80
C ALA A 96 5.12 10.65 -2.92
N SER A 97 3.92 11.14 -2.60
CA SER A 97 2.82 11.34 -3.56
C SER A 97 2.23 12.75 -3.48
N MET A 98 1.60 13.18 -4.58
CA MET A 98 0.83 14.42 -4.60
C MET A 98 -0.28 14.37 -3.52
N PRO A 99 -0.39 15.38 -2.64
CA PRO A 99 -1.44 15.41 -1.62
C PRO A 99 -2.85 15.39 -2.22
N GLN A 100 -3.66 14.46 -1.74
CA GLN A 100 -5.09 14.38 -2.04
C GLN A 100 -5.86 15.21 -1.01
N GLN A 101 -6.56 16.23 -1.48
CA GLN A 101 -7.43 17.06 -0.65
C GLN A 101 -8.78 16.35 -0.45
N LEU A 102 -9.03 15.90 0.77
CA LEU A 102 -10.37 15.49 1.21
C LEU A 102 -11.08 16.65 1.90
N GLU A 103 -12.37 16.51 2.19
CA GLU A 103 -13.19 17.58 2.79
C GLU A 103 -12.61 18.18 4.09
N ARG A 104 -11.92 17.36 4.89
CA ARG A 104 -11.44 17.74 6.23
C ARG A 104 -9.97 17.41 6.48
N SER A 105 -9.28 16.89 5.47
CA SER A 105 -7.89 16.47 5.62
C SER A 105 -7.19 16.39 4.29
N ASP A 106 -5.90 16.70 4.30
CA ASP A 106 -5.01 16.39 3.18
C ASP A 106 -4.32 15.06 3.46
N ARG A 107 -4.42 14.13 2.53
CA ARG A 107 -3.77 12.82 2.65
C ARG A 107 -2.65 12.69 1.64
N PHE A 108 -1.49 12.24 2.09
CA PHE A 108 -0.33 12.03 1.24
C PHE A 108 0.43 10.79 1.72
N GLU A 109 1.19 10.20 0.81
CA GLU A 109 2.12 9.13 1.13
C GLU A 109 3.47 9.74 1.52
N PHE A 110 4.18 9.07 2.41
CA PHE A 110 5.42 9.57 2.99
C PHE A 110 6.43 8.43 3.10
N ASP A 111 7.60 8.67 2.50
CA ASP A 111 8.74 7.77 2.57
C ASP A 111 9.61 8.12 3.78
N VAL A 112 9.64 7.25 4.77
CA VAL A 112 10.43 7.40 5.99
C VAL A 112 11.90 7.12 5.69
N GLU A 113 12.75 8.14 5.84
CA GLU A 113 14.20 8.01 5.68
C GLU A 113 14.90 7.76 7.03
N ARG A 114 14.39 8.37 8.11
CA ARG A 114 14.99 8.26 9.45
C ARG A 114 13.95 8.41 10.55
N VAL A 115 14.07 7.60 11.60
CA VAL A 115 13.29 7.73 12.83
C VAL A 115 14.17 8.37 13.90
N LEU A 116 13.68 9.44 14.52
CA LEU A 116 14.40 10.18 15.56
C LEU A 116 14.03 9.71 16.97
N THR A 117 12.80 9.23 17.16
CA THR A 117 12.35 8.67 18.45
C THR A 117 13.04 7.34 18.74
N GLN A 118 13.62 7.26 19.94
CA GLN A 118 14.23 6.04 20.47
C GLN A 118 13.28 5.36 21.44
N ASP A 119 13.33 4.03 21.47
CA ASP A 119 12.63 3.23 22.46
C ASP A 119 13.49 3.10 23.71
N ASP A 120 13.17 3.85 24.76
CA ASP A 120 13.90 3.84 26.04
C ASP A 120 14.01 2.44 26.65
N ALA A 121 13.05 1.55 26.39
CA ALA A 121 13.04 0.19 26.92
C ALA A 121 13.98 -0.76 26.16
N ARG A 122 14.23 -0.51 24.87
CA ARG A 122 15.03 -1.40 24.00
C ARG A 122 16.34 -0.77 23.52
N ASN A 123 16.58 0.49 23.87
CA ASN A 123 17.73 1.29 23.44
C ASN A 123 17.99 1.21 21.92
N GLN A 124 16.91 1.14 21.14
CA GLN A 124 16.93 1.01 19.68
C GLN A 124 15.96 2.02 19.07
N ALA A 125 16.25 2.48 17.86
CA ALA A 125 15.31 3.29 17.10
C ALA A 125 14.00 2.51 16.86
N VAL A 126 12.87 3.20 17.01
CA VAL A 126 11.56 2.59 16.77
C VAL A 126 11.48 2.11 15.33
N LYS A 127 11.09 0.85 15.11
CA LYS A 127 10.84 0.33 13.76
C LYS A 127 9.57 0.97 13.22
N VAL A 128 9.74 1.87 12.26
CA VAL A 128 8.63 2.47 11.49
C VAL A 128 8.75 1.97 10.06
N PRO A 129 7.64 1.55 9.42
CA PRO A 129 7.68 1.12 8.03
C PRO A 129 8.17 2.21 7.09
N THR A 130 8.78 1.81 5.97
CA THR A 130 9.43 2.78 5.06
C THR A 130 8.44 3.62 4.29
N HIS A 131 7.23 3.10 4.03
CA HIS A 131 6.21 3.79 3.24
C HIS A 131 4.89 3.82 4.03
N ILE A 132 4.42 5.04 4.32
CA ILE A 132 3.28 5.29 5.21
C ILE A 132 2.33 6.30 4.61
N SER A 133 1.06 6.24 5.00
CA SER A 133 0.04 7.22 4.60
C SER A 133 -0.29 8.15 5.75
N LEU A 134 -0.07 9.45 5.56
CA LEU A 134 -0.31 10.49 6.56
C LEU A 134 -1.48 11.38 6.16
N ALA A 135 -2.29 11.73 7.15
CA ALA A 135 -3.32 12.75 7.03
C ALA A 135 -2.94 14.01 7.82
N GLN A 136 -3.14 15.17 7.24
CA GLN A 136 -3.09 16.45 7.92
C GLN A 136 -4.51 16.99 8.06
N TYR A 137 -4.98 17.18 9.29
CA TYR A 137 -6.30 17.73 9.53
C TYR A 137 -6.27 19.26 9.45
N SER A 138 -7.24 19.84 8.74
CA SER A 138 -7.44 21.29 8.76
C SER A 138 -7.91 21.73 10.14
N THR A 139 -7.23 22.71 10.72
CA THR A 139 -7.50 23.16 12.10
C THR A 139 -8.50 24.30 12.20
N GLU A 140 -9.14 24.67 11.10
CA GLU A 140 -10.17 25.71 11.05
C GLU A 140 -11.54 25.11 11.35
N PHE A 141 -11.67 24.51 12.53
CA PHE A 141 -12.98 24.19 13.09
C PHE A 141 -13.42 25.36 13.97
N GLY A 142 -14.19 26.30 13.40
CA GLY A 142 -14.88 27.34 14.18
C GLY A 142 -14.76 28.79 13.70
N SER A 143 -13.99 29.09 12.65
CA SER A 143 -13.96 30.44 12.06
C SER A 143 -15.05 30.58 11.00
N ASN A 144 -15.93 31.58 11.16
CA ASN A 144 -16.92 32.02 10.15
C ASN A 144 -16.28 32.66 8.90
N ALA A 145 -15.04 32.27 8.56
CA ALA A 145 -14.38 32.71 7.34
C ALA A 145 -14.93 31.89 6.16
N PRO A 146 -15.14 32.50 4.98
CA PRO A 146 -15.52 31.74 3.79
C PRO A 146 -14.47 30.64 3.56
N ALA A 147 -14.95 29.41 3.39
CA ALA A 147 -14.14 28.21 3.22
C ALA A 147 -13.39 28.24 1.88
N GLU A 148 -12.34 29.05 1.78
CA GLU A 148 -11.31 28.81 0.79
C GLU A 148 -10.67 27.47 1.14
N LYS A 149 -10.69 26.52 0.18
CA LYS A 149 -10.01 25.22 0.37
C LYS A 149 -8.55 25.52 0.73
N PRO A 150 -8.08 25.15 1.93
CA PRO A 150 -6.72 25.47 2.33
C PRO A 150 -5.76 24.86 1.31
N THR A 151 -4.78 25.66 0.87
CA THR A 151 -3.69 25.16 0.03
C THR A 151 -2.95 24.11 0.84
N SER A 152 -2.65 22.96 0.23
CA SER A 152 -1.96 21.90 0.96
C SER A 152 -0.60 22.40 1.45
N LEU A 153 -0.30 22.15 2.72
CA LEU A 153 0.96 22.57 3.33
C LEU A 153 2.15 21.74 2.83
N PHE A 154 1.87 20.54 2.34
CA PHE A 154 2.86 19.59 1.87
C PHE A 154 2.83 19.56 0.34
N HIS A 155 4.00 19.45 -0.29
CA HIS A 155 4.12 19.25 -1.73
C HIS A 155 4.94 18.00 -2.04
N ALA A 156 4.66 17.38 -3.19
CA ALA A 156 5.36 16.18 -3.63
C ALA A 156 6.87 16.41 -3.75
N GLY A 157 7.65 15.46 -3.21
CA GLY A 157 9.11 15.49 -3.20
C GLY A 157 9.75 16.38 -2.13
N GLU A 158 8.98 17.07 -1.29
CA GLU A 158 9.52 17.82 -0.17
C GLU A 158 10.03 16.91 0.95
N ARG A 159 11.16 17.26 1.57
CA ARG A 159 11.69 16.55 2.74
C ARG A 159 11.29 17.27 4.01
N TRP A 160 10.70 16.55 4.95
CA TRP A 160 10.17 17.10 6.20
C TRP A 160 10.66 16.32 7.42
N LYS A 161 10.84 17.04 8.54
CA LYS A 161 10.84 16.50 9.90
C LYS A 161 9.42 16.67 10.45
N LEU A 162 8.78 15.57 10.84
CA LEU A 162 7.40 15.55 11.32
C LEU A 162 7.24 14.71 12.59
N THR A 163 6.43 15.21 13.52
CA THR A 163 5.88 14.44 14.63
C THR A 163 4.56 13.81 14.18
N VAL A 164 4.52 12.48 14.08
CA VAL A 164 3.35 11.74 13.60
C VAL A 164 2.81 10.80 14.66
N ARG A 165 1.51 10.51 14.59
CA ARG A 165 0.88 9.45 15.38
C ARG A 165 0.40 8.36 14.45
N LEU A 166 1.07 7.22 14.50
CA LEU A 166 0.84 6.10 13.59
C LEU A 166 -0.04 5.02 14.21
N LYS A 167 -0.69 4.27 13.34
CA LYS A 167 -1.52 3.11 13.62
C LYS A 167 -1.32 2.10 12.49
N GLN A 168 -1.44 0.82 12.81
CA GLN A 168 -1.46 -0.21 11.79
C GLN A 168 -2.68 -0.01 10.87
N PRO A 169 -2.56 -0.29 9.57
CA PRO A 169 -3.68 -0.24 8.65
C PRO A 169 -4.68 -1.32 9.07
N HIS A 170 -5.79 -0.89 9.65
CA HIS A 170 -6.91 -1.76 9.98
C HIS A 170 -8.13 -1.28 9.20
N GLY A 171 -8.77 -2.20 8.50
CA GLY A 171 -10.00 -1.99 7.77
C GLY A 171 -11.21 -2.19 8.67
N THR A 172 -12.35 -1.64 8.26
CA THR A 172 -13.62 -2.08 8.84
C THR A 172 -13.95 -3.45 8.24
N ALA A 173 -14.26 -4.44 9.08
CA ALA A 173 -14.67 -5.77 8.63
C ALA A 173 -16.08 -5.74 8.03
N ASN A 174 -16.25 -5.05 6.90
CA ASN A 174 -17.50 -4.96 6.16
C ASN A 174 -17.42 -5.88 4.92
N PRO A 175 -18.18 -7.00 4.87
CA PRO A 175 -18.11 -7.98 3.79
C PRO A 175 -18.44 -7.44 2.38
N HIS A 176 -19.12 -6.29 2.30
CA HIS A 176 -19.45 -5.62 1.03
C HIS A 176 -18.82 -4.22 0.94
N GLY A 177 -17.88 -3.92 1.83
CA GLY A 177 -17.16 -2.66 1.88
C GLY A 177 -15.85 -2.70 1.12
N PHE A 178 -15.24 -1.54 1.00
CA PHE A 178 -13.88 -1.40 0.52
C PHE A 178 -12.90 -2.06 1.51
N ASP A 179 -12.11 -3.00 1.02
CA ASP A 179 -11.05 -3.65 1.81
C ASP A 179 -9.81 -2.74 1.87
N PHE A 180 -9.78 -1.89 2.90
CA PHE A 180 -8.68 -0.96 3.12
C PHE A 180 -7.35 -1.67 3.42
N GLU A 181 -7.38 -2.83 4.07
CA GLU A 181 -6.16 -3.56 4.43
C GLU A 181 -5.50 -4.14 3.18
N MET A 182 -6.30 -4.74 2.30
CA MET A 182 -5.83 -5.25 1.02
C MET A 182 -5.30 -4.12 0.13
N TRP A 183 -6.03 -3.00 0.01
CA TRP A 183 -5.58 -1.86 -0.76
C TRP A 183 -4.27 -1.26 -0.21
N ALA A 184 -4.16 -1.09 1.11
CA ALA A 184 -2.93 -0.61 1.74
C ALA A 184 -1.77 -1.59 1.54
N LEU A 185 -2.06 -2.90 1.56
CA LEU A 185 -1.07 -3.95 1.30
C LEU A 185 -0.49 -3.83 -0.11
N GLU A 186 -1.36 -3.68 -1.11
CA GLU A 186 -1.02 -3.51 -2.54
C GLU A 186 -0.19 -2.25 -2.81
N HIS A 187 -0.52 -1.14 -2.15
CA HIS A 187 0.21 0.13 -2.27
C HIS A 187 1.47 0.18 -1.39
N ASN A 188 1.83 -0.93 -0.76
CA ASN A 188 2.95 -1.02 0.18
C ASN A 188 2.86 -0.03 1.37
N ILE A 189 1.64 0.39 1.71
CA ILE A 189 1.34 1.25 2.85
C ILE A 189 1.25 0.37 4.09
N ARG A 190 2.24 0.47 4.96
CA ARG A 190 2.39 -0.41 6.14
C ARG A 190 2.05 0.26 7.47
N ALA A 191 1.86 1.58 7.45
CA ALA A 191 1.26 2.31 8.56
C ALA A 191 0.41 3.47 8.02
N THR A 192 -0.62 3.81 8.78
CA THR A 192 -1.42 5.01 8.54
C THR A 192 -1.35 5.91 9.76
N GLY A 193 -1.54 7.21 9.59
CA GLY A 193 -1.51 8.11 10.72
C GLY A 193 -1.89 9.51 10.37
N TYR A 194 -1.62 10.41 11.31
CA TYR A 194 -1.78 11.83 11.08
C TYR A 194 -0.58 12.60 11.61
N VAL A 195 -0.35 13.76 11.01
CA VAL A 195 0.67 14.70 11.46
C VAL A 195 0.12 15.45 12.68
N ARG A 196 0.90 15.46 13.76
CA ARG A 196 0.57 16.25 14.95
C ARG A 196 1.10 17.66 14.74
N LYS A 197 0.33 18.67 15.16
CA LYS A 197 0.88 20.02 15.31
C LYS A 197 1.93 20.01 16.42
N ASP A 198 3.15 20.32 16.02
CA ASP A 198 4.32 20.35 16.87
C ASP A 198 5.25 21.45 16.34
N ASP A 199 5.87 22.22 17.23
CA ASP A 199 6.76 23.33 16.87
C ASP A 199 8.06 22.81 16.22
N ASP A 200 8.39 21.54 16.47
CA ASP A 200 9.53 20.84 15.88
C ASP A 200 9.33 20.42 14.42
N ASN A 201 8.11 20.56 13.88
CA ASN A 201 7.81 20.21 12.50
C ASN A 201 8.43 21.24 11.56
N GLN A 202 9.33 20.80 10.69
CA GLN A 202 10.02 21.72 9.78
C GLN A 202 10.33 21.08 8.44
N LYS A 203 10.27 21.90 7.39
CA LYS A 203 10.73 21.52 6.06
C LYS A 203 12.26 21.56 6.03
N LEU A 204 12.86 20.43 5.65
CA LEU A 204 14.31 20.27 5.57
C LEU A 204 14.85 20.50 4.15
N SER A 205 14.06 20.16 3.12
CA SER A 205 14.39 20.42 1.71
C SER A 205 13.13 20.70 0.91
N ASN A 206 13.22 21.64 -0.04
CA ASN A 206 12.15 21.92 -0.99
C ASN A 206 11.90 20.77 -1.97
N PHE A 207 12.94 19.98 -2.29
CA PHE A 207 12.79 18.88 -3.23
C PHE A 207 13.90 17.85 -3.08
N VAL A 208 13.57 16.58 -3.28
CA VAL A 208 14.52 15.47 -3.35
C VAL A 208 14.54 14.92 -4.77
N MET A 209 15.70 14.95 -5.40
CA MET A 209 15.87 14.50 -6.80
C MET A 209 15.81 12.97 -6.90
N ARG A 210 14.59 12.42 -7.06
CA ARG A 210 14.35 11.03 -7.47
C ARG A 210 13.29 10.97 -8.57
N PRO A 211 13.41 10.04 -9.55
CA PRO A 211 12.46 9.94 -10.65
C PRO A 211 10.99 9.85 -10.21
N ALA A 212 10.69 9.04 -9.19
CA ALA A 212 9.33 8.90 -8.66
C ALA A 212 8.75 10.24 -8.16
N TYR A 213 9.51 10.99 -7.36
CA TYR A 213 9.05 12.28 -6.83
C TYR A 213 8.94 13.36 -7.89
N ILE A 214 9.76 13.29 -8.95
CA ILE A 214 9.65 14.20 -10.10
C ILE A 214 8.32 13.98 -10.82
N VAL A 215 7.91 12.72 -11.03
CA VAL A 215 6.62 12.42 -11.65
C VAL A 215 5.48 13.00 -10.81
N GLU A 216 5.50 12.80 -9.50
CA GLU A 216 4.47 13.31 -8.60
C GLU A 216 4.44 14.84 -8.53
N ALA A 217 5.59 15.51 -8.49
CA ALA A 217 5.67 16.96 -8.54
C ALA A 217 5.18 17.54 -9.87
N VAL A 218 5.43 16.85 -10.99
CA VAL A 218 4.89 17.25 -12.30
C VAL A 218 3.37 17.03 -12.34
N ARG A 219 2.87 15.92 -11.80
CA ARG A 219 1.42 15.69 -11.67
C ARG A 219 0.75 16.78 -10.83
N GLU A 220 1.40 17.20 -9.74
CA GLU A 220 0.93 18.30 -8.89
C GLU A 220 0.92 19.65 -9.63
N ASP A 221 1.97 19.99 -10.38
CA ASP A 221 1.99 21.23 -11.18
C ASP A 221 0.92 21.23 -12.29
N ILE A 222 0.73 20.09 -12.97
CA ILE A 222 -0.35 19.94 -13.96
C ILE A 222 -1.71 20.14 -13.29
N ARG A 223 -1.95 19.51 -12.14
CA ARG A 223 -3.19 19.68 -11.35
C ARG A 223 -3.43 21.15 -11.02
N ALA A 224 -2.42 21.84 -10.48
CA ALA A 224 -2.51 23.23 -10.09
C ALA A 224 -2.75 24.16 -11.29
N ARG A 225 -2.20 23.85 -12.47
CA ARG A 225 -2.49 24.57 -13.72
C ARG A 225 -3.91 24.33 -14.21
N MET A 226 -4.36 23.07 -14.22
CA MET A 226 -5.71 22.70 -14.62
C MET A 226 -6.75 23.36 -13.73
N GLN A 227 -6.55 23.33 -12.40
CA GLN A 227 -7.44 24.00 -11.44
C GLN A 227 -7.54 25.51 -11.70
N ARG A 228 -6.43 26.17 -12.05
CA ARG A 228 -6.45 27.60 -12.39
C ARG A 228 -7.16 27.91 -13.70
N VAL A 229 -6.96 27.10 -14.73
CA VAL A 229 -7.51 27.34 -16.08
C VAL A 229 -8.99 26.93 -16.18
N LEU A 230 -9.35 25.82 -15.54
CA LEU A 230 -10.68 25.23 -15.55
C LEU A 230 -11.53 25.67 -14.36
N ALA A 231 -11.07 26.65 -13.58
CA ALA A 231 -11.82 27.19 -12.45
C ALA A 231 -13.26 27.55 -12.88
N ASN A 232 -14.24 27.07 -12.12
CA ASN A 232 -15.68 27.25 -12.36
C ASN A 232 -16.24 26.58 -13.63
N GLN A 233 -15.51 25.65 -14.24
CA GLN A 233 -16.04 24.86 -15.36
C GLN A 233 -16.77 23.60 -14.85
N PRO A 234 -17.91 23.23 -15.46
CA PRO A 234 -18.72 22.08 -15.00
C PRO A 234 -17.99 20.73 -14.98
N TYR A 235 -16.97 20.56 -15.83
CA TYR A 235 -16.28 19.29 -16.04
C TYR A 235 -14.81 19.32 -15.59
N GLU A 236 -14.43 20.27 -14.72
CA GLU A 236 -13.05 20.40 -14.21
C GLU A 236 -12.51 19.07 -13.66
N SER A 237 -13.27 18.43 -12.77
CA SER A 237 -12.88 17.18 -12.11
C SER A 237 -12.76 16.01 -13.08
N VAL A 238 -13.64 15.95 -14.08
CA VAL A 238 -13.61 14.91 -15.13
C VAL A 238 -12.38 15.07 -16.03
N LEU A 239 -12.11 16.30 -16.47
CA LEU A 239 -10.93 16.59 -17.30
C LEU A 239 -9.63 16.31 -16.52
N ARG A 240 -9.59 16.66 -15.24
CA ARG A 240 -8.46 16.37 -14.36
C ARG A 240 -8.24 14.87 -14.18
N ALA A 241 -9.30 14.11 -13.92
CA ALA A 241 -9.22 12.66 -13.82
C ALA A 241 -8.69 12.02 -15.12
N LEU A 242 -9.17 12.48 -16.28
CA LEU A 242 -8.72 11.97 -17.57
C LEU A 242 -7.27 12.35 -17.91
N ALA A 243 -6.78 13.50 -17.45
CA ALA A 243 -5.44 13.98 -17.80
C ALA A 243 -4.33 13.42 -16.89
N ILE A 244 -4.60 13.26 -15.59
CA ILE A 244 -3.57 12.91 -14.59
C ILE A 244 -4.01 11.79 -13.61
N GLY A 245 -5.17 11.17 -13.85
CA GLY A 245 -5.72 10.12 -12.99
C GLY A 245 -6.24 10.63 -11.64
N ASP A 246 -6.43 11.95 -11.48
CA ASP A 246 -6.95 12.51 -10.22
C ASP A 246 -8.48 12.60 -10.24
N GLU A 247 -9.10 11.54 -9.72
CA GLU A 247 -10.56 11.42 -9.55
C GLU A 247 -11.09 12.24 -8.36
N SER A 248 -10.22 12.88 -7.56
CA SER A 248 -10.66 13.68 -6.43
C SER A 248 -11.54 14.83 -6.92
N GLY A 249 -12.73 14.98 -6.35
CA GLY A 249 -13.68 16.04 -6.68
C GLY A 249 -14.71 15.73 -7.78
N ILE A 250 -14.78 14.50 -8.30
CA ILE A 250 -15.95 14.06 -9.08
C ILE A 250 -17.14 13.91 -8.13
N SER A 251 -18.27 14.55 -8.45
CA SER A 251 -19.45 14.48 -7.60
C SER A 251 -20.07 13.07 -7.62
N GLN A 252 -20.76 12.68 -6.55
CA GLN A 252 -21.45 11.39 -6.50
C GLN A 252 -22.54 11.28 -7.59
N SER A 253 -23.16 12.40 -7.97
CA SER A 253 -24.11 12.46 -9.09
C SER A 253 -23.43 12.17 -10.44
N ASP A 254 -22.24 12.69 -10.69
CA ASP A 254 -21.50 12.42 -11.93
C ASP A 254 -21.08 10.95 -12.00
N TRP A 255 -20.65 10.38 -10.87
CA TRP A 255 -20.37 8.95 -10.76
C TRP A 255 -21.59 8.08 -11.10
N GLN A 256 -22.78 8.45 -10.62
CA GLN A 256 -24.01 7.74 -10.98
C GLN A 256 -24.33 7.84 -12.47
N ILE A 257 -24.03 8.97 -13.12
CA ILE A 257 -24.19 9.12 -14.56
C ILE A 257 -23.23 8.17 -15.28
N PHE A 258 -21.94 8.14 -14.92
CA PHE A 258 -20.95 7.25 -15.53
C PHE A 258 -21.26 5.77 -15.36
N LEU A 259 -21.82 5.38 -14.21
CA LEU A 259 -22.31 4.02 -13.98
C LEU A 259 -23.50 3.69 -14.89
N LYS A 260 -24.45 4.62 -15.06
CA LYS A 260 -25.63 4.42 -15.92
C LYS A 260 -25.28 4.39 -17.41
N THR A 261 -24.31 5.19 -17.84
CA THR A 261 -23.87 5.26 -19.25
C THR A 261 -22.82 4.21 -19.59
N GLY A 262 -22.31 3.47 -18.61
CA GLY A 262 -21.26 2.46 -18.81
C GLY A 262 -19.87 3.05 -19.08
N THR A 263 -19.67 4.36 -18.93
CA THR A 263 -18.40 5.05 -19.22
C THR A 263 -17.46 5.15 -18.03
N ASN A 264 -17.78 4.51 -16.90
CA ASN A 264 -16.93 4.46 -15.71
C ASN A 264 -15.49 3.98 -16.04
N HIS A 265 -15.36 2.98 -16.92
CA HIS A 265 -14.06 2.43 -17.32
C HIS A 265 -13.11 3.46 -17.95
N LEU A 266 -13.61 4.57 -18.51
CA LEU A 266 -12.77 5.64 -19.06
C LEU A 266 -12.01 6.41 -17.98
N MET A 267 -12.52 6.40 -16.74
CA MET A 267 -11.88 7.07 -15.61
C MET A 267 -10.73 6.25 -15.01
N SER A 268 -10.75 4.93 -15.22
CA SER A 268 -9.85 3.94 -14.59
C SER A 268 -8.66 3.51 -15.47
N ILE A 269 -8.23 4.30 -16.46
CA ILE A 269 -7.20 3.88 -17.45
C ILE A 269 -5.75 4.14 -16.97
N TRP A 270 -5.54 4.71 -15.78
CA TRP A 270 -4.23 5.20 -15.32
C TRP A 270 -3.56 4.35 -14.25
#